data_AF-A0A4Y2UJC5-F1
#
_entry.id   AF-A0A4Y2UJC5-F1
#
_cell.length_a   1.000
_cell.length_b   1.000
_cell.length_c   1.000
_cell.angle_alpha   90.00
_cell.angle_beta   90.00
_cell.angle_gamma   90.00
#
_symmetry.space_group_name_H-M   'P 1'
#
loop_
_entity.id
_entity.type
_entity.pdbx_description
1 polymer ?
#
loop_
_entity_poly.entity_id
_entity_poly.type
_entity_poly.pdbx_seq_one_letter_code
_entity_poly.pdbx_strand_id
1 'polypeptide(L)'
;MELLACNIGARLANSVKKDLNLVDIESFFWSDSMDALYWIKKEGPWMTFVSNRVNEIRRLSEAYEWKFVPGTQNPADLPSRGCSVKTLLKKQWYEGPPWLGDSRDKWPDFELSPDENIIFAEKRKL
;
A
#
# COMPACT_ATOMS: atom_id res chain seq x y z
N MET A 1 -2.78 11.74 -0.64
CA MET A 1 -1.40 11.43 -1.08
C MET A 1 -1.16 9.93 -1.17
N GLU A 2 -1.84 9.13 -0.35
CA GLU A 2 -1.71 7.67 -0.25
C GLU A 2 -1.76 6.87 -1.57
N LEU A 3 -2.73 7.14 -2.46
CA LEU A 3 -2.79 6.42 -3.73
C LEU A 3 -1.56 6.66 -4.63
N LEU A 4 -0.94 7.84 -4.54
CA LEU A 4 0.31 8.12 -5.23
C LEU A 4 1.46 7.33 -4.60
N ALA A 5 1.51 7.23 -3.27
CA ALA A 5 2.50 6.41 -2.58
C ALA A 5 2.40 4.93 -2.99
N CYS A 6 1.17 4.40 -3.08
CA CYS A 6 0.92 3.06 -3.61
C CYS A 6 1.42 2.90 -5.04
N ASN A 7 1.13 3.85 -5.94
CA ASN A 7 1.59 3.82 -7.32
C ASN A 7 3.13 3.84 -7.43
N ILE A 8 3.81 4.64 -6.61
CA ILE A 8 5.28 4.66 -6.54
C ILE A 8 5.82 3.32 -6.02
N GLY A 9 5.21 2.75 -4.98
CA GLY A 9 5.57 1.44 -4.44
C GLY A 9 5.46 0.32 -5.48
N ALA A 10 4.37 0.30 -6.26
CA ALA A 10 4.16 -0.67 -7.33
C ALA A 10 5.24 -0.56 -8.42
N ARG A 11 5.57 0.67 -8.85
CA ARG A 11 6.64 0.93 -9.82
C ARG A 11 8.00 0.47 -9.30
N LEU A 12 8.32 0.80 -8.04
CA LEU A 12 9.58 0.42 -7.41
C LEU A 12 9.73 -1.10 -7.35
N ALA A 13 8.72 -1.81 -6.86
CA ALA A 13 8.75 -3.27 -6.77
C ALA A 13 8.93 -3.91 -8.15
N ASN A 14 8.19 -3.45 -9.16
CA ASN A 14 8.33 -3.94 -10.52
C ASN A 14 9.72 -3.67 -11.12
N SER A 15 10.32 -2.50 -10.88
CA SER A 15 11.70 -2.22 -11.31
C SER A 15 12.71 -3.14 -10.63
N VAL A 16 12.64 -3.26 -9.30
CA VAL A 16 13.55 -4.13 -8.53
C VAL A 16 13.42 -5.59 -8.96
N LYS A 17 12.20 -6.10 -9.15
CA LYS A 17 11.97 -7.48 -9.62
C LYS A 17 12.58 -7.72 -10.99
N LYS A 18 12.48 -6.76 -11.92
CA LYS A 18 13.07 -6.88 -13.25
C LYS A 18 14.59 -6.84 -13.21
N ASP A 19 15.16 -5.85 -12.53
CA ASP A 19 16.60 -5.62 -12.51
C ASP A 19 17.36 -6.75 -11.78
N LEU A 20 16.72 -7.39 -10.79
CA LEU A 20 17.29 -8.52 -10.05
C LEU A 20 16.84 -9.89 -10.55
N ASN A 21 16.08 -9.97 -11.64
CA ASN A 21 15.53 -11.20 -12.20
C ASN A 21 14.69 -12.04 -11.18
N LEU A 22 13.87 -11.34 -10.38
CA LEU A 22 12.99 -11.91 -9.35
C LEU A 22 11.52 -11.92 -9.80
N VAL A 23 11.25 -11.99 -11.10
CA VAL A 23 9.88 -11.84 -11.67
C VAL A 23 8.87 -12.82 -11.07
N ASP A 24 9.33 -14.03 -10.72
CA ASP A 24 8.50 -15.12 -10.17
C ASP A 24 8.33 -15.07 -8.65
N ILE A 25 8.97 -14.11 -7.96
CA ILE A 25 8.84 -13.98 -6.51
C ILE A 25 7.56 -13.23 -6.16
N GLU A 26 6.71 -13.84 -5.33
CA GLU A 26 5.51 -13.20 -4.80
C GLU A 26 5.86 -11.93 -4.03
N SER A 27 5.04 -10.89 -4.18
CA SER A 27 5.24 -9.60 -3.51
C SER A 27 3.95 -9.16 -2.85
N PHE A 28 4.06 -8.55 -1.68
CA PHE A 28 2.92 -8.02 -0.93
C PHE A 28 3.15 -6.56 -0.58
N PHE A 29 2.10 -5.75 -0.70
CA PHE A 29 2.13 -4.31 -0.47
C PHE A 29 1.21 -3.97 0.70
N TRP A 30 1.77 -3.42 1.76
CA TRP A 30 1.02 -3.06 2.96
C TRP A 30 0.82 -1.55 3.02
N SER A 31 -0.42 -1.11 3.22
CA SER A 31 -0.77 0.30 3.41
C SER A 31 -1.78 0.44 4.54
N ASP A 32 -1.72 1.57 5.26
CA ASP A 32 -2.73 1.97 6.25
C ASP A 32 -3.85 2.83 5.65
N SER A 33 -3.78 3.14 4.36
CA SER A 33 -4.83 3.87 3.66
C SER A 33 -5.93 2.93 3.17
N MET A 34 -6.98 2.81 3.98
CA MET A 34 -8.18 2.05 3.60
C MET A 34 -8.77 2.54 2.28
N ASP A 35 -8.78 3.86 2.03
CA ASP A 35 -9.33 4.43 0.81
C ASP A 35 -8.53 4.04 -0.44
N ALA A 36 -7.19 4.14 -0.37
CA ALA A 36 -6.33 3.73 -1.47
C ALA A 36 -6.48 2.24 -1.77
N LEU A 37 -6.50 1.40 -0.72
CA LEU A 37 -6.71 -0.03 -0.85
C LEU A 37 -8.09 -0.37 -1.43
N TYR A 38 -9.13 0.36 -1.02
CA TYR A 38 -10.47 0.20 -1.58
C TYR A 38 -10.48 0.46 -3.09
N TRP A 39 -9.93 1.58 -3.55
CA TRP A 39 -9.85 1.88 -4.99
C TRP A 39 -9.02 0.86 -5.76
N ILE A 40 -7.91 0.37 -5.18
CA ILE A 40 -7.07 -0.66 -5.80
C ILE A 40 -7.82 -1.98 -5.92
N LYS A 41 -8.64 -2.35 -4.93
CA LYS A 41 -9.34 -3.65 -4.89
C LYS A 41 -10.72 -3.68 -5.55
N LYS A 42 -11.38 -2.53 -5.73
CA LYS A 42 -12.74 -2.45 -6.26
C LYS A 42 -12.80 -1.72 -7.60
N GLU A 43 -13.69 -2.15 -8.47
CA GLU A 43 -14.00 -1.44 -9.70
C GLU A 43 -15.06 -0.36 -9.45
N GLY A 44 -15.01 0.71 -10.24
CA GLY A 44 -15.99 1.77 -10.16
C GLY A 44 -15.62 2.98 -11.02
N PRO A 45 -16.60 3.86 -11.29
CA PRO A 45 -16.35 5.11 -12.00
C PRO A 45 -15.64 6.07 -11.04
N TRP A 46 -14.31 6.01 -11.01
CA TRP A 46 -13.49 6.96 -10.27
C TRP A 46 -13.13 8.15 -11.16
N MET A 47 -12.83 9.28 -10.55
CA MET A 47 -12.25 10.42 -11.24
C MET A 47 -10.98 10.02 -11.99
N THR A 48 -10.72 10.66 -13.14
CA THR A 48 -9.60 10.34 -14.03
C THR A 48 -8.26 10.21 -13.31
N PHE A 49 -8.01 11.06 -12.32
CA PHE A 49 -6.79 11.03 -11.52
C PHE A 49 -6.62 9.72 -10.71
N VAL A 50 -7.70 9.23 -10.12
CA VAL A 50 -7.74 7.96 -9.36
C VAL A 50 -7.70 6.79 -10.33
N SER A 51 -8.54 6.81 -11.36
CA SER A 51 -8.62 5.77 -12.40
C SER A 51 -7.27 5.51 -13.06
N ASN A 52 -6.54 6.56 -13.45
CA ASN A 52 -5.23 6.39 -14.10
C ASN A 52 -4.21 5.69 -13.19
N ARG A 53 -4.20 6.02 -11.89
CA ARG A 53 -3.28 5.42 -10.91
C ARG A 53 -3.66 3.99 -10.57
N VAL A 54 -4.95 3.73 -10.34
CA VAL A 54 -5.46 2.39 -10.08
C VAL A 54 -5.18 1.46 -11.26
N ASN A 55 -5.44 1.93 -12.48
CA ASN A 55 -5.15 1.15 -13.69
C ASN A 55 -3.68 0.84 -13.84
N GLU A 56 -2.79 1.77 -13.50
CA GLU A 56 -1.37 1.50 -13.51
C GLU A 56 -0.94 0.51 -12.41
N ILE A 57 -1.41 0.69 -11.18
CA ILE A 57 -1.13 -0.24 -10.07
C ILE A 57 -1.54 -1.66 -10.46
N ARG A 58 -2.75 -1.82 -11.02
CA ARG A 58 -3.28 -3.12 -11.46
C ARG A 58 -2.56 -3.73 -12.67
N ARG A 59 -1.81 -2.94 -13.44
CA ARG A 59 -0.91 -3.47 -14.48
C ARG A 59 0.42 -3.97 -13.93
N LEU A 60 0.80 -3.50 -12.74
CA LEU A 60 2.10 -3.78 -12.12
C LEU A 60 2.01 -4.77 -10.95
N SER A 61 0.80 -5.05 -10.46
CA SER A 61 0.53 -5.88 -9.29
C SER A 61 -0.92 -6.35 -9.29
N GLU A 62 -1.19 -7.41 -8.56
CA GLU A 62 -2.52 -7.99 -8.42
C GLU A 62 -3.26 -7.42 -7.21
N ALA A 63 -4.59 -7.27 -7.29
CA ALA A 63 -5.37 -6.67 -6.20
C ALA A 63 -5.27 -7.41 -4.86
N TYR A 64 -4.99 -8.72 -4.86
CA TYR A 64 -4.84 -9.51 -3.64
C TYR A 64 -3.50 -9.30 -2.93
N GLU A 65 -2.47 -8.83 -3.64
CA GLU A 65 -1.13 -8.52 -3.10
C GLU A 65 -1.17 -7.30 -2.17
N TRP A 66 -2.17 -6.44 -2.34
CA TRP A 66 -2.39 -5.25 -1.51
C TRP A 66 -3.11 -5.62 -0.21
N LYS A 67 -2.52 -5.29 0.93
CA LYS A 67 -3.01 -5.63 2.27
C LYS A 67 -3.10 -4.39 3.15
N PHE A 68 -4.06 -4.40 4.07
CA PHE A 68 -4.21 -3.34 5.06
C PHE A 68 -3.30 -3.61 6.24
N VAL A 69 -2.66 -2.58 6.78
CA VAL A 69 -1.97 -2.60 8.08
C VAL A 69 -2.42 -1.38 8.88
N PRO A 70 -2.75 -1.47 10.17
CA PRO A 70 -3.06 -0.30 10.98
C PRO A 70 -1.90 0.70 10.97
N GLY A 71 -2.17 2.01 10.92
CA GLY A 71 -1.11 3.04 10.93
C GLY A 71 -0.18 2.96 12.14
N THR A 72 -0.66 2.44 13.28
CA THR A 72 0.16 2.17 14.48
C THR A 72 1.19 1.05 14.28
N GLN A 73 1.00 0.20 13.26
CA GLN A 73 1.89 -0.89 12.86
C GLN A 73 2.57 -0.61 11.51
N ASN A 74 2.27 0.52 10.86
CA ASN A 74 2.88 0.90 9.60
C ASN A 74 4.23 1.59 9.85
N PRO A 75 5.37 0.95 9.56
CA PRO A 75 6.68 1.58 9.77
C PRO A 75 6.94 2.73 8.79
N ALA A 76 6.27 2.78 7.63
CA ALA A 76 6.48 3.81 6.61
C ALA A 76 6.01 5.20 7.07
N ASP A 77 5.16 5.26 8.09
CA ASP A 77 4.68 6.51 8.70
C ASP A 77 5.77 7.29 9.43
N LEU A 78 6.78 6.60 9.97
CA LEU A 78 7.89 7.24 10.68
C LEU A 78 8.73 8.14 9.77
N PRO A 79 9.28 7.65 8.63
CA PRO A 79 10.04 8.49 7.73
C PRO A 79 9.16 9.49 6.96
N SER A 80 7.89 9.17 6.66
CA SER A 80 7.01 10.06 5.88
C SER A 80 6.60 11.33 6.64
N ARG A 81 6.46 11.24 7.97
CA ARG A 81 6.12 12.38 8.85
C ARG A 81 7.34 13.20 9.30
N GLY A 82 8.54 12.73 8.98
CA GLY A 82 9.80 13.30 9.44
C GLY A 82 10.11 12.89 10.88
N CYS A 83 11.19 12.13 11.07
CA CYS A 83 11.72 11.83 12.39
C CYS A 83 13.26 11.77 12.36
N SER A 84 13.88 11.84 13.54
CA SER A 84 15.33 11.79 13.64
C SER A 84 15.88 10.42 13.24
N VAL A 85 17.09 10.38 12.68
CA VAL A 85 17.82 9.12 12.37
C VAL A 85 17.91 8.22 13.60
N LYS A 86 18.13 8.80 14.79
CA LYS A 86 18.17 8.03 16.05
C LYS A 86 16.83 7.36 16.37
N THR A 87 15.72 8.03 16.11
CA THR A 87 14.38 7.47 16.27
C THR A 87 14.12 6.35 15.26
N LEU A 88 14.48 6.56 13.99
CA LEU A 88 14.37 5.55 12.94
C LEU A 88 15.11 4.26 13.31
N LEU A 89 16.38 4.38 13.70
CA LEU A 89 17.21 3.23 14.07
C LEU A 89 16.65 2.51 15.31
N LYS A 90 16.23 3.26 16.34
CA LYS A 90 15.67 2.65 17.56
C LYS A 90 14.35 1.91 17.31
N LYS A 91 13.57 2.35 16.33
CA LYS A 91 12.27 1.75 15.99
C LYS A 91 12.37 0.64 14.95
N GLN A 92 13.57 0.35 14.44
CA GLN A 92 13.81 -0.69 13.43
C GLN A 92 12.80 -0.60 12.27
N TRP A 93 12.58 0.61 11.76
CA TRP A 93 11.57 0.87 10.72
C TRP A 93 11.72 -0.02 9.47
N TYR A 94 12.93 -0.53 9.22
CA TYR A 94 13.26 -1.41 8.10
C TYR A 94 12.94 -2.89 8.36
N GLU A 95 12.64 -3.31 9.59
CA GLU A 95 12.29 -4.70 9.92
C GLU A 95 10.79 -4.97 9.75
N GLY A 96 9.97 -3.92 9.82
CA GLY A 96 8.52 -4.05 9.80
C GLY A 96 7.95 -4.59 11.11
N PRO A 97 6.64 -4.87 11.15
CA PRO A 97 6.02 -5.48 12.32
C PRO A 97 6.45 -6.94 12.48
N PRO A 98 6.53 -7.48 13.71
CA PRO A 98 7.09 -8.82 13.96
C PRO A 98 6.43 -9.94 13.15
N TRP A 99 5.12 -9.87 12.94
CA TRP A 99 4.35 -10.86 12.17
C TRP A 99 4.72 -10.91 10.68
N LEU A 100 5.38 -9.89 10.13
CA LEU A 100 5.78 -9.89 8.72
C LEU A 100 6.90 -10.91 8.44
N GLY A 101 7.73 -11.19 9.44
CA GLY A 101 8.78 -12.21 9.37
C GLY A 101 8.27 -13.63 9.62
N ASP A 102 7.04 -13.78 10.09
CA ASP A 102 6.39 -15.08 10.26
C ASP A 102 5.89 -15.66 8.92
N SER A 103 5.49 -16.93 8.94
CA SER A 103 4.85 -17.57 7.80
C SER A 103 3.52 -16.91 7.44
N ARG A 104 3.17 -16.91 6.15
CA ARG A 104 2.01 -16.18 5.60
C ARG A 104 0.68 -16.53 6.28
N ASP A 105 0.52 -17.76 6.74
CA ASP A 105 -0.66 -18.24 7.46
C ASP A 105 -0.86 -17.56 8.83
N LYS A 106 0.20 -16.95 9.38
CA LYS A 106 0.15 -16.19 10.63
C LYS A 106 -0.02 -14.69 10.41
N TRP A 107 0.01 -14.23 9.16
CA TRP A 107 -0.17 -12.82 8.88
C TRP A 107 -1.61 -12.41 9.25
N PRO A 108 -1.78 -11.25 9.89
CA PRO A 108 -3.10 -10.74 10.21
C PRO A 108 -3.86 -10.41 8.92
N ASP A 109 -5.13 -10.84 8.85
CA ASP A 109 -6.05 -10.39 7.83
C ASP A 109 -6.91 -9.27 8.42
N PHE A 110 -6.39 -8.04 8.35
CA PHE A 110 -7.10 -6.88 8.85
C PHE A 110 -8.26 -6.52 7.90
N GLU A 111 -9.44 -6.28 8.48
CA GLU A 111 -10.62 -5.91 7.71
C GLU A 111 -10.44 -4.54 7.04
N LEU A 112 -10.88 -4.44 5.78
CA LEU A 112 -10.97 -3.19 5.04
C LEU A 112 -12.35 -2.57 5.25
N SER A 113 -12.41 -1.56 6.12
CA SER A 113 -13.63 -0.80 6.42
C SER A 113 -13.43 0.69 6.10
N PRO A 114 -13.34 1.07 4.81
CA PRO A 114 -13.11 2.48 4.42
C PRO A 114 -14.31 3.35 4.78
N ASP A 115 -14.06 4.65 5.00
CA ASP A 115 -15.13 5.62 5.15
C ASP A 115 -15.77 5.88 3.78
N GLU A 116 -16.99 5.36 3.61
CA GLU A 116 -17.76 5.53 2.38
C GLU A 116 -17.88 7.00 1.97
N ASN A 117 -17.98 7.95 2.91
CA ASN A 117 -18.11 9.36 2.58
C ASN A 117 -16.87 9.89 1.87
N ILE A 118 -15.67 9.44 2.25
CA ILE A 118 -14.41 9.82 1.61
C ILE A 118 -14.34 9.21 0.21
N ILE A 119 -14.68 7.93 0.08
CA ILE A 119 -14.75 7.24 -1.21
C ILE A 119 -15.72 7.93 -2.17
N PHE A 120 -16.89 8.35 -1.69
CA PHE A 120 -17.95 8.96 -2.51
C PHE A 120 -17.77 10.46 -2.75
N ALA A 121 -17.10 11.20 -1.86
CA ALA A 121 -16.75 12.60 -2.08
C ALA A 121 -15.88 12.77 -3.33
N GLU A 122 -14.97 11.82 -3.57
CA GLU A 122 -14.12 11.76 -4.76
C GLU A 122 -14.83 11.17 -6.00
N LYS A 123 -16.13 10.82 -5.92
CA LYS A 123 -16.98 10.57 -7.11
C LYS A 123 -17.72 11.81 -7.61
N ARG A 124 -17.82 12.88 -6.81
CA ARG A 124 -18.79 13.96 -7.00
C ARG A 124 -18.21 15.31 -7.43
N LYS A 125 -16.90 15.43 -7.63
CA LYS A 125 -16.29 16.65 -8.19
C LYS A 125 -16.22 16.57 -9.71
N LEU A 126 -17.37 16.71 -10.37
CA LEU A 126 -17.44 17.15 -11.77
C LEU A 126 -17.46 18.67 -11.81
#